data_AF-A0A2E9Z157-F1
#
_entry.id   AF-A0A2E9Z157-F1
#
_cell.length_a   1.000
_cell.length_b   1.000
_cell.length_c   1.000
_cell.angle_alpha   90.00
_cell.angle_beta   90.00
_cell.angle_gamma   90.00
#
_symmetry.space_group_name_H-M   'P 1'
#
loop_
_entity.id
_entity.type
_entity.pdbx_description
1 polymer ?
#
loop_
_entity_poly.entity_id
_entity_poly.type
_entity_poly.pdbx_seq_one_letter_code
_entity_poly.pdbx_strand_id
1 'polypeptide(L)'
;MEKHTIVWRGVTVEITYTPEEFSVVDHIVLRTDGKTPLPVTDTGYRSHYLPVGIVAEYGGAVAFVTEWLDFEAKRVRWHGAQLSLF
;
A
#
# COMPACT_ATOMS: atom_id res chain seq x y z
N MET A 1 -6.97 -8.34 12.31
CA MET A 1 -5.79 -7.66 11.76
C MET A 1 -4.90 -8.69 11.09
N GLU A 2 -4.67 -8.52 9.80
CA GLU A 2 -3.86 -9.38 8.94
C GLU A 2 -2.58 -8.63 8.55
N LYS A 3 -1.48 -9.36 8.41
CA LYS A 3 -0.19 -8.79 8.00
C LYS A 3 0.35 -9.55 6.80
N HIS A 4 0.81 -8.80 5.81
CA HIS A 4 1.44 -9.33 4.61
C HIS A 4 2.71 -8.56 4.31
N THR A 5 3.65 -9.23 3.67
CA THR A 5 4.83 -8.60 3.12
C THR A 5 4.93 -8.96 1.65
N ILE A 6 5.11 -7.96 0.81
CA ILE A 6 5.33 -8.14 -0.63
C ILE A 6 6.61 -7.44 -1.05
N VAL A 7 7.19 -7.89 -2.16
CA VAL A 7 8.22 -7.14 -2.89
C VAL A 7 7.57 -6.57 -4.14
N TRP A 8 7.31 -5.27 -4.14
CA TRP A 8 6.71 -4.57 -5.26
C TRP A 8 7.79 -3.72 -5.96
N ARG A 9 8.14 -4.10 -7.20
CA ARG A 9 9.19 -3.44 -8.01
C ARG A 9 10.52 -3.24 -7.27
N GLY A 10 10.89 -4.20 -6.42
CA GLY A 10 12.12 -4.15 -5.62
C GLY A 10 11.99 -3.41 -4.28
N VAL A 11 10.83 -2.85 -3.95
CA VAL A 11 10.55 -2.25 -2.64
C VAL A 11 9.81 -3.25 -1.77
N THR A 12 10.36 -3.55 -0.59
CA THR A 12 9.65 -4.34 0.43
C THR A 12 8.55 -3.49 1.06
N VAL A 13 7.31 -3.95 0.95
CA VAL A 13 6.13 -3.29 1.50
C VAL A 13 5.46 -4.23 2.51
N GLU A 14 5.38 -3.77 3.75
CA GLU A 14 4.52 -4.35 4.78
C GLU A 14 3.12 -3.76 4.65
N ILE A 15 2.13 -4.65 4.62
CA ILE A 15 0.72 -4.33 4.55
C ILE A 15 0.07 -4.83 5.84
N THR A 16 -0.51 -3.92 6.62
CA THR A 16 -1.40 -4.28 7.72
C THR A 16 -2.83 -4.00 7.30
N TYR A 17 -3.68 -5.01 7.31
CA TYR A 17 -5.10 -4.89 6.99
C TYR A 17 -5.94 -5.14 8.25
N THR A 18 -6.84 -4.21 8.56
CA THR A 18 -7.84 -4.34 9.61
C THR A 18 -9.22 -4.24 8.97
N PRO A 19 -9.93 -5.36 8.76
CA PRO A 19 -11.29 -5.33 8.25
C PRO A 19 -12.24 -4.74 9.30
N GLU A 20 -13.30 -4.07 8.83
CA GLU A 20 -14.39 -3.57 9.67
C GLU A 20 -13.92 -2.76 10.91
N GLU A 21 -12.85 -1.97 10.76
CA GLU A 21 -12.43 -1.05 11.79
C GLU A 21 -13.55 -0.03 12.08
N PHE A 22 -13.80 0.18 13.37
CA PHE A 22 -14.96 0.93 13.86
C PHE A 22 -16.31 0.42 13.33
N SER A 23 -16.38 -0.83 12.87
CA SER A 23 -17.55 -1.49 12.27
C SER A 23 -18.07 -0.88 10.97
N VAL A 24 -17.30 0.01 10.33
CA VAL A 24 -17.78 0.76 9.15
C VAL A 24 -16.74 0.94 8.04
N VAL A 25 -15.45 0.73 8.31
CA VAL A 25 -14.39 0.92 7.31
C VAL A 25 -13.37 -0.21 7.33
N ASP A 26 -12.84 -0.52 6.16
CA ASP A 26 -11.61 -1.29 6.03
C ASP A 26 -10.41 -0.36 6.17
N HIS A 27 -9.39 -0.80 6.90
CA HIS A 27 -8.17 -0.02 7.10
C HIS A 27 -6.94 -0.75 6.58
N ILE A 28 -6.19 -0.07 5.73
CA ILE A 28 -4.91 -0.54 5.21
C ILE A 28 -3.80 0.42 5.65
N VAL A 29 -2.74 -0.16 6.19
CA VAL A 29 -1.50 0.57 6.48
C VAL A 29 -0.36 -0.02 5.67
N LEU A 30 0.33 0.84 4.93
CA LEU A 30 1.57 0.52 4.23
C LEU A 30 2.76 1.02 5.03
N ARG A 31 3.80 0.19 5.13
CA ARG A 31 5.13 0.56 5.62
C ARG A 31 6.20 -0.02 4.69
N THR A 32 7.16 0.78 4.32
CA THR A 32 8.35 0.31 3.59
C THR A 32 9.57 0.32 4.49
N ASP A 33 10.52 -0.56 4.22
CA ASP A 33 11.84 -0.47 4.84
C ASP A 33 12.56 0.83 4.44
N GLY A 34 13.36 1.39 5.37
CA GLY A 34 14.16 2.58 5.14
C GLY A 34 13.37 3.85 4.76
N LYS A 35 12.04 3.88 4.98
CA LYS A 35 11.14 4.97 4.52
C LYS A 35 11.15 5.20 3.00
N THR A 36 11.42 4.13 2.25
CA THR A 36 11.44 4.16 0.78
C THR A 36 10.10 4.69 0.22
N PRO A 37 10.10 5.76 -0.60
CA PRO A 37 8.87 6.30 -1.16
C PRO A 37 8.09 5.28 -2.01
N LEU A 38 6.78 5.41 -2.01
CA LEU A 38 5.84 4.73 -2.90
C LEU A 38 5.06 5.78 -3.71
N PRO A 39 4.41 5.40 -4.82
CA PRO A 39 3.53 6.32 -5.56
C PRO A 39 2.45 7.01 -4.71
N VAL A 40 2.10 6.41 -3.56
CA VAL A 40 1.04 6.88 -2.65
C VAL A 40 1.59 7.55 -1.37
N THR A 41 2.91 7.64 -1.20
CA THR A 41 3.54 8.28 -0.05
C THR A 41 5.03 8.55 -0.25
N ASP A 42 5.49 9.76 0.08
CA ASP A 42 6.91 10.13 0.03
C ASP A 42 7.72 9.63 1.24
N THR A 43 7.03 9.11 2.27
CA THR A 43 7.67 8.72 3.55
C THR A 43 7.77 7.22 3.75
N GLY A 44 7.26 6.43 2.80
CA GLY A 44 7.11 5.00 2.95
C GLY A 44 5.99 4.57 3.90
N TYR A 45 5.25 5.52 4.49
CA TYR A 45 4.09 5.26 5.35
C TYR A 45 2.80 5.79 4.74
N ARG A 46 1.75 4.96 4.70
CA ARG A 46 0.42 5.40 4.28
C ARG A 46 -0.65 4.71 5.12
N SER A 47 -1.54 5.49 5.72
CA SER A 47 -2.79 5.02 6.34
C SER A 47 -3.93 5.30 5.36
N HIS A 48 -4.73 4.29 5.03
CA HIS A 48 -5.81 4.41 4.05
C HIS A 48 -7.07 3.69 4.53
N TYR A 49 -8.18 4.42 4.54
CA TYR A 49 -9.50 3.91 4.91
C TYR A 49 -10.36 3.75 3.65
N LEU A 50 -11.13 2.67 3.60
CA LEU A 50 -11.99 2.28 2.50
C LEU A 50 -13.35 1.84 3.05
N PRO A 51 -14.44 1.93 2.27
CA PRO A 51 -15.67 1.23 2.61
C PRO A 51 -15.42 -0.27 2.78
N VAL A 52 -16.10 -0.89 3.75
CA VAL A 52 -16.03 -2.34 3.99
C VAL A 52 -16.39 -3.10 2.71
N GLY A 53 -15.66 -4.18 2.44
CA GLY A 53 -15.94 -5.10 1.33
C GLY A 53 -15.12 -4.82 0.07
N ILE A 54 -14.61 -3.59 -0.12
CA ILE A 54 -13.77 -3.25 -1.28
C ILE A 54 -12.51 -4.13 -1.31
N VAL A 55 -11.85 -4.35 -0.17
CA VAL A 55 -10.64 -5.18 -0.13
C VAL A 55 -10.95 -6.63 -0.51
N ALA A 56 -12.11 -7.15 -0.10
CA ALA A 56 -12.55 -8.49 -0.45
C ALA A 56 -12.91 -8.63 -1.94
N GLU A 57 -13.55 -7.61 -2.53
CA GLU A 57 -13.88 -7.57 -3.97
C GLU A 57 -12.64 -7.64 -4.87
N TYR A 58 -11.53 -7.06 -4.42
CA TYR A 58 -10.24 -7.14 -5.12
C TYR A 58 -9.51 -8.49 -4.91
N GLY A 59 -10.07 -9.41 -4.12
CA GLY A 59 -9.43 -10.70 -3.81
C GLY A 59 -8.47 -10.66 -2.62
N GLY A 60 -8.60 -9.64 -1.75
CA GLY A 60 -7.84 -9.50 -0.51
C GLY A 60 -6.80 -8.36 -0.52
N ALA A 61 -6.22 -8.10 0.65
CA ALA A 61 -5.36 -6.93 0.89
C ALA A 61 -4.13 -6.87 -0.04
N VAL A 62 -3.49 -8.00 -0.32
CA VAL A 62 -2.33 -8.06 -1.22
C VAL A 62 -2.70 -7.68 -2.65
N ALA A 63 -3.81 -8.22 -3.17
CA ALA A 63 -4.26 -7.94 -4.53
C ALA A 63 -4.69 -6.48 -4.66
N PHE A 64 -5.49 -5.97 -3.73
CA PHE A 64 -5.89 -4.57 -3.67
C PHE A 64 -4.68 -3.62 -3.66
N VAL A 65 -3.72 -3.83 -2.75
CA VAL A 65 -2.54 -2.95 -2.63
C VAL A 65 -1.67 -3.00 -3.88
N THR A 66 -1.47 -4.19 -4.47
CA THR A 66 -0.66 -4.32 -5.69
C THR A 66 -1.26 -3.54 -6.84
N GLU A 67 -2.57 -3.70 -7.10
CA GLU A 67 -3.30 -2.96 -8.14
C GLU A 67 -3.32 -1.46 -7.86
N TRP A 68 -3.53 -1.06 -6.59
CA TRP A 68 -3.52 0.35 -6.19
C TRP A 68 -2.15 1.01 -6.45
N LEU A 69 -1.06 0.34 -6.08
CA LEU A 69 0.29 0.83 -6.32
C LEU A 69 0.62 0.91 -7.81
N ASP A 70 0.22 -0.09 -8.62
CA ASP A 70 0.43 -0.06 -10.07
C ASP A 70 -0.40 1.02 -10.78
N PHE A 71 -1.65 1.24 -10.36
CA PHE A 71 -2.49 2.32 -10.86
C PHE A 71 -1.87 3.69 -10.54
N GLU A 72 -1.50 3.91 -9.28
CA GLU A 72 -0.92 5.18 -8.83
C GLU A 72 0.44 5.44 -9.45
N ALA A 73 1.29 4.41 -9.59
CA ALA A 73 2.58 4.53 -10.27
C ALA A 73 2.42 5.04 -11.70
N LYS A 74 1.42 4.54 -12.44
CA LYS A 74 1.10 5.02 -13.79
C LYS A 74 0.58 6.45 -13.76
N ARG A 75 -0.37 6.75 -12.86
CA ARG A 75 -1.02 8.07 -12.75
C ARG A 75 -0.03 9.19 -12.46
N VAL A 76 0.89 8.98 -11.53
CA VAL A 76 1.88 10.00 -11.12
C VAL A 76 3.21 9.89 -11.87
N ARG A 77 3.31 8.98 -12.86
CA ARG A 77 4.54 8.69 -13.60
C ARG A 77 5.71 8.37 -12.66
N TRP A 78 5.46 7.51 -11.68
CA TRP A 78 6.45 7.04 -10.73
C TRP A 78 7.34 5.98 -11.37
N HIS A 79 8.66 6.17 -11.34
CA HIS A 79 9.64 5.30 -12.02
C HIS A 79 10.46 4.43 -11.05
N GLY A 80 10.27 4.58 -9.75
CA GLY A 80 11.11 3.95 -8.74
C GLY A 80 11.44 4.93 -7.62
N ALA A 81 11.82 4.41 -6.46
CA ALA A 81 12.52 5.20 -5.46
C ALA A 81 13.92 5.49 -6.02
N GLN A 82 14.06 6.62 -6.71
CA GLN A 82 15.37 7.08 -7.13
C GLN A 82 16.20 7.30 -5.86
N LEU A 83 17.29 6.53 -5.71
CA LEU A 83 18.31 6.81 -4.71
C LEU A 83 18.84 8.20 -5.01
N SER A 84 18.37 9.21 -4.27
CA SER A 84 19.03 10.50 -4.24
C SER A 84 20.35 10.27 -3.51
N LEU A 85 21.41 9.99 -4.27
CA LEU A 85 22.78 10.10 -3.80
C LEU A 85 23.00 11.56 -3.43
N PHE A 86 22.80 11.87 -2.15
CA PHE A 86 23.40 13.04 -1.52
C PHE A 86 24.78 12.66 -0.99
#